data_AF-A0A1A8DF48-F1
#
_entry.id   AF-A0A1A8DF48-F1
#
_cell.length_a   1.000
_cell.length_b   1.000
_cell.length_c   1.000
_cell.angle_alpha   90.00
_cell.angle_beta   90.00
_cell.angle_gamma   90.00
#
_symmetry.space_group_name_H-M   'P 1'
#
loop_
_entity.id
_entity.type
_entity.pdbx_description
1 polymer ?
#
loop_
_entity_poly.entity_id
_entity_poly.type
_entity_poly.pdbx_seq_one_letter_code
_entity_poly.pdbx_strand_id
1 'polypeptide(L)'
;MPGELTEDEHLASADMNFKVKVHNVIVDTVTDSIHRRSSANANLCSDFAWLDPRDFAHMRENRLPSSALEEISKCLLKFDNRATVGTLCSELYSLACQWDRLKMSPLEGYTVRTAGAMSQGSEQDPPMAQQDAELESKLCSSCKNCHLCSSHPVSV
;
A
#
# COMPACT_ATOMS: atom_id res chain seq x y z
N MET A 1 -59.60 18.03 41.90
CA MET A 1 -59.23 18.65 40.62
C MET A 1 -58.51 19.96 40.93
N PRO A 2 -57.48 20.40 40.20
CA PRO A 2 -56.50 19.71 39.36
C PRO A 2 -55.06 20.13 39.77
N GLY A 3 -54.03 19.48 39.25
CA GLY A 3 -52.65 19.89 39.51
C GLY A 3 -51.65 19.09 38.69
N GLU A 4 -51.97 18.86 37.42
CA GLU A 4 -51.00 18.40 36.43
C GLU A 4 -50.07 19.58 36.15
N LEU A 5 -48.87 19.56 36.75
CA LEU A 5 -47.75 20.39 36.34
C LEU A 5 -46.95 19.60 35.30
N THR A 6 -47.50 19.55 34.09
CA THR A 6 -46.68 19.34 32.89
C THR A 6 -45.91 20.63 32.64
N GLU A 7 -44.69 20.71 33.15
CA GLU A 7 -43.65 21.53 32.53
C GLU A 7 -42.66 20.56 31.87
N ASP A 8 -43.12 19.93 30.79
CA ASP A 8 -42.21 19.59 29.71
C ASP A 8 -41.83 20.92 29.05
N GLU A 9 -40.69 21.54 29.41
CA GLU A 9 -40.12 22.55 28.53
C GLU A 9 -38.58 22.68 28.63
N HIS A 10 -37.97 22.05 27.63
CA HIS A 10 -36.70 22.34 26.96
C HIS A 10 -36.11 23.75 27.18
N LEU A 11 -34.86 23.82 27.66
CA LEU A 11 -33.97 24.93 27.33
C LEU A 11 -32.53 24.42 27.09
N ALA A 12 -32.25 24.01 25.85
CA ALA A 12 -30.87 24.07 25.36
C ALA A 12 -30.43 25.53 25.45
N SER A 13 -29.43 25.82 26.28
CA SER A 13 -28.96 27.19 26.51
C SER A 13 -28.57 27.85 25.17
N ALA A 14 -28.72 29.18 25.08
CA ALA A 14 -28.35 29.93 23.87
C ALA A 14 -26.90 29.65 23.43
N ASP A 15 -26.00 29.38 24.38
CA ASP A 15 -24.61 28.96 24.13
C ASP A 15 -24.53 27.58 23.45
N MET A 16 -25.29 26.59 23.92
CA MET A 16 -25.34 25.27 23.30
C MET A 16 -25.93 25.33 21.89
N ASN A 17 -26.99 26.11 21.68
CA ASN A 17 -27.58 26.33 20.34
C ASN A 17 -26.59 27.00 19.39
N PHE A 18 -25.85 28.01 19.87
CA PHE A 18 -24.81 28.66 19.08
C PHE A 18 -23.70 27.67 18.69
N LYS A 19 -23.21 26.88 19.66
CA LYS A 19 -22.18 25.86 19.42
C LYS A 19 -22.60 24.83 18.38
N VAL A 20 -23.81 24.27 18.52
CA VAL A 20 -24.35 23.31 17.55
C VAL A 20 -24.47 23.96 16.16
N LYS A 21 -24.96 25.19 16.08
CA LYS A 21 -25.09 25.91 14.81
C LYS A 21 -23.73 26.13 14.13
N VAL A 22 -22.73 26.59 14.87
CA VAL A 22 -21.37 26.80 14.34
C VAL A 22 -20.75 25.48 13.89
N HIS A 23 -20.90 24.42 14.69
CA HIS A 23 -20.41 23.09 14.34
C HIS A 23 -21.01 22.61 13.01
N ASN A 24 -22.33 22.71 12.86
CA ASN A 24 -23.01 22.29 11.63
C ASN A 24 -22.51 23.09 10.42
N VAL A 25 -22.41 24.42 10.52
CA VAL A 25 -21.88 25.25 9.44
C VAL A 25 -20.47 24.82 9.03
N ILE A 26 -19.60 24.48 9.99
CA ILE A 26 -18.24 24.01 9.70
C ILE A 26 -18.28 22.67 8.97
N VAL A 27 -19.05 21.70 9.49
CA VAL A 27 -19.16 20.36 8.90
C VAL A 27 -19.74 20.43 7.50
N ASP A 28 -20.80 21.22 7.29
CA ASP A 28 -21.42 21.44 5.98
C ASP A 28 -20.42 22.06 5.01
N THR A 29 -19.70 23.10 5.44
CA THR A 29 -18.68 23.77 4.60
C THR A 29 -17.57 22.81 4.19
N VAL A 30 -17.09 21.98 5.11
CA VAL A 30 -16.05 20.98 4.82
C VAL A 30 -16.59 19.92 3.86
N THR A 31 -17.80 19.42 4.11
CA THR A 31 -18.45 18.40 3.28
C THR A 31 -18.67 18.91 1.86
N ASP A 32 -19.20 20.12 1.70
CA ASP A 32 -19.42 20.77 0.41
C ASP A 32 -18.11 21.00 -0.34
N SER A 33 -17.05 21.41 0.37
CA SER A 33 -15.72 21.61 -0.22
C SER A 33 -15.14 20.31 -0.76
N ILE A 34 -15.21 19.23 0.03
CA ILE A 34 -14.77 17.89 -0.37
C ILE A 34 -15.60 17.41 -1.56
N HIS A 35 -16.93 17.50 -1.47
CA HIS A 35 -17.83 17.08 -2.53
C HIS A 35 -17.52 17.81 -3.84
N ARG A 36 -17.40 19.14 -3.80
CA ARG A 36 -17.06 19.95 -4.99
C ARG A 36 -15.74 19.53 -5.62
N ARG A 37 -14.71 19.29 -4.80
CA ARG A 37 -13.40 18.84 -5.29
C ARG A 37 -13.47 17.44 -5.91
N SER A 38 -14.15 16.50 -5.26
CA SER A 38 -14.32 15.14 -5.78
C SER A 38 -15.12 15.14 -7.08
N SER A 39 -16.23 15.88 -7.15
CA SER A 39 -17.04 15.99 -8.38
C SER A 39 -16.25 16.63 -9.52
N ALA A 40 -15.48 17.69 -9.24
CA ALA A 40 -14.64 18.33 -10.26
C ALA A 40 -13.54 17.40 -10.79
N ASN A 41 -13.17 16.35 -10.04
CA ASN A 41 -12.14 15.38 -10.42
C ASN A 41 -12.72 13.95 -10.54
N ALA A 42 -14.02 13.81 -10.84
CA ALA A 42 -14.72 12.53 -10.77
C ALA A 42 -14.09 11.43 -11.64
N ASN A 43 -13.59 11.79 -12.82
CA ASN A 43 -12.92 10.85 -13.73
C ASN A 43 -11.59 10.36 -13.14
N LEU A 44 -10.80 11.27 -12.57
CA LEU A 44 -9.55 10.92 -11.90
C LEU A 44 -9.79 10.09 -10.63
N CYS A 45 -10.84 10.40 -9.86
CA CYS A 45 -11.25 9.57 -8.73
C CYS A 45 -11.69 8.17 -9.17
N SER A 46 -12.41 8.06 -10.29
CA SER A 46 -12.80 6.78 -10.89
C SER A 46 -11.57 5.98 -11.33
N ASP A 47 -10.57 6.62 -11.91
CA ASP A 47 -9.31 5.96 -12.26
C ASP A 47 -8.58 5.43 -11.03
N PHE A 48 -8.51 6.21 -9.95
CA PHE A 48 -7.88 5.79 -8.70
C PHE A 48 -8.62 4.64 -8.01
N ALA A 49 -9.93 4.48 -8.22
CA ALA A 49 -10.67 3.35 -7.68
C ALA A 49 -10.12 2.00 -8.17
N TRP A 50 -9.58 1.94 -9.40
CA TRP A 50 -8.94 0.72 -9.92
C TRP A 50 -7.66 0.32 -9.19
N LEU A 51 -7.05 1.22 -8.42
CA LEU A 51 -5.85 0.93 -7.64
C LEU A 51 -6.20 0.29 -6.28
N ASP A 52 -7.47 0.13 -5.97
CA ASP A 52 -7.90 -0.53 -4.74
C ASP A 52 -7.59 -2.04 -4.80
N PRO A 53 -6.72 -2.56 -3.92
CA PRO A 53 -6.37 -3.96 -3.96
C PRO A 53 -7.52 -4.91 -3.63
N ARG A 54 -8.63 -4.40 -3.08
CA ARG A 54 -9.86 -5.18 -2.86
C ARG A 54 -10.47 -5.63 -4.18
N ASP A 55 -10.26 -4.88 -5.26
CA ASP A 55 -10.83 -5.16 -6.57
C ASP A 55 -9.91 -6.00 -7.47
N PHE A 56 -8.68 -6.29 -7.03
CA PHE A 56 -7.70 -7.02 -7.84
C PHE A 56 -8.13 -8.46 -8.16
N ALA A 57 -8.87 -9.11 -7.26
CA ALA A 57 -9.43 -10.43 -7.55
C ALA A 57 -10.36 -10.39 -8.76
N HIS A 58 -11.28 -9.42 -8.79
CA HIS A 58 -12.20 -9.19 -9.89
C HIS A 58 -11.49 -8.76 -11.18
N MET A 59 -10.44 -7.93 -11.07
CA MET A 59 -9.64 -7.45 -12.21
C MET A 59 -8.87 -8.58 -12.93
N ARG A 60 -8.48 -9.63 -12.21
CA ARG A 60 -7.81 -10.79 -12.84
C ARG A 60 -8.79 -11.59 -13.70
N GLU A 61 -10.03 -11.69 -13.26
CA GLU A 61 -11.10 -12.42 -13.95
C GLU A 61 -11.69 -11.60 -15.09
N ASN A 62 -11.89 -10.30 -14.86
CA ASN A 62 -12.48 -9.37 -15.79
C ASN A 62 -11.42 -8.35 -16.19
N ARG A 63 -11.04 -8.36 -17.48
CA ARG A 63 -10.08 -7.38 -18.02
C ARG A 63 -10.53 -5.95 -17.68
N LEU A 64 -9.55 -5.09 -17.38
CA LEU A 64 -9.76 -3.65 -17.23
C LEU A 64 -10.46 -3.09 -18.48
N PRO A 65 -11.44 -2.20 -18.33
CA PRO A 65 -12.03 -1.51 -19.46
C PRO A 65 -10.98 -0.66 -20.17
N SER A 66 -11.15 -0.46 -21.48
CA SER A 66 -10.20 0.32 -22.29
C SER A 66 -10.08 1.78 -21.85
N SER A 67 -11.08 2.29 -21.14
CA SER A 67 -11.11 3.66 -20.60
C SER A 67 -10.52 3.79 -19.19
N ALA A 68 -10.02 2.70 -18.59
CA ALA A 68 -9.38 2.78 -17.28
C ALA A 68 -8.06 3.53 -17.35
N LEU A 69 -7.75 4.32 -16.31
CA LEU A 69 -6.48 5.03 -16.13
C LEU A 69 -6.20 6.12 -17.18
N GLU A 70 -7.22 6.57 -17.92
CA GLU A 70 -7.09 7.62 -18.94
C GLU A 70 -6.65 8.96 -18.36
N GLU A 71 -7.28 9.43 -17.28
CA GLU A 71 -6.94 10.71 -16.64
C GLU A 71 -5.60 10.62 -15.92
N ILE A 72 -5.32 9.49 -15.26
CA ILE A 72 -4.00 9.24 -14.66
C ILE A 72 -2.91 9.32 -15.74
N SER A 73 -3.12 8.67 -16.89
CA SER A 73 -2.18 8.73 -18.01
C SER A 73 -1.96 10.17 -18.49
N LYS A 74 -3.03 10.94 -18.70
CA LYS A 74 -2.92 12.37 -19.10
C LYS A 74 -2.11 13.20 -18.12
N CYS A 75 -2.25 12.95 -16.81
CA CYS A 75 -1.47 13.62 -15.78
C CYS A 75 0.01 13.22 -15.80
N LEU A 76 0.30 11.93 -15.97
CA LEU A 76 1.66 11.38 -15.87
C LEU A 76 2.51 11.59 -17.14
N LEU A 77 1.88 11.67 -18.32
CA LEU A 77 2.59 11.87 -19.60
C LEU A 77 3.44 13.14 -19.66
N LYS A 78 3.17 14.12 -18.80
CA LYS A 78 3.97 15.34 -18.65
C LYS A 78 5.34 15.08 -18.00
N PHE A 79 5.48 13.97 -17.27
CA PHE A 79 6.67 13.59 -16.51
C PHE A 79 7.35 12.36 -17.10
N ASP A 80 6.58 11.40 -17.59
CA ASP A 80 7.07 10.17 -18.22
C ASP A 80 6.23 9.82 -19.45
N ASN A 81 6.86 9.83 -20.64
CA ASN A 81 6.20 9.51 -21.90
C ASN A 81 5.80 8.03 -22.02
N ARG A 82 6.34 7.15 -21.17
CA ARG A 82 5.99 5.72 -21.12
C ARG A 82 4.70 5.47 -20.35
N ALA A 83 4.20 6.44 -19.57
CA ALA A 83 2.99 6.36 -18.77
C ALA A 83 1.69 6.45 -19.63
N THR A 84 1.67 5.71 -20.74
CA THR A 84 0.49 5.55 -21.59
C THR A 84 -0.55 4.67 -20.92
N VAL A 85 -1.83 4.82 -21.30
CA VAL A 85 -2.93 3.98 -20.81
C VAL A 85 -2.61 2.49 -20.92
N GLY A 86 -2.07 2.05 -22.06
CA GLY A 86 -1.73 0.64 -22.29
C GLY A 86 -0.64 0.13 -21.35
N THR A 87 0.40 0.94 -21.11
CA THR A 87 1.46 0.61 -20.15
C THR A 87 0.89 0.49 -18.73
N LEU A 88 0.15 1.50 -18.28
CA LEU A 88 -0.40 1.57 -16.94
C LEU A 88 -1.37 0.41 -16.66
N CYS A 89 -2.27 0.10 -17.61
CA CYS A 89 -3.18 -1.03 -17.48
C CYS A 89 -2.42 -2.38 -17.43
N SER A 90 -1.34 -2.52 -18.19
CA SER A 90 -0.51 -3.73 -18.17
C SER A 90 0.24 -3.88 -16.85
N GLU A 91 0.80 -2.79 -16.33
CA GLU A 91 1.49 -2.76 -15.04
C GLU A 91 0.52 -3.02 -13.88
N LEU A 92 -0.66 -2.39 -13.89
CA LEU A 92 -1.70 -2.62 -12.88
C LEU A 92 -2.19 -4.07 -12.90
N TYR A 93 -2.40 -4.65 -14.09
CA TYR A 93 -2.76 -6.06 -14.20
C TYR A 93 -1.66 -6.98 -13.65
N SER A 94 -0.40 -6.69 -13.99
CA SER A 94 0.76 -7.41 -13.46
C SER A 94 0.84 -7.32 -11.93
N LEU A 95 0.60 -6.13 -11.38
CA LEU A 95 0.52 -5.90 -9.94
C LEU A 95 -0.61 -6.72 -9.30
N ALA A 96 -1.82 -6.70 -9.88
CA ALA A 96 -2.95 -7.47 -9.39
C ALA A 96 -2.69 -8.98 -9.38
N CYS A 97 -2.00 -9.51 -10.41
CA CYS A 97 -1.58 -10.91 -10.46
C CYS A 97 -0.59 -11.27 -9.34
N GLN A 98 0.29 -10.35 -8.99
CA GLN A 98 1.34 -10.56 -7.98
C GLN A 98 0.89 -10.19 -6.56
N TRP A 99 -0.26 -9.55 -6.41
CA TRP A 99 -0.71 -8.97 -5.14
C TRP A 99 -0.74 -9.98 -3.99
N ASP A 100 -1.20 -11.21 -4.23
CA ASP A 100 -1.25 -12.24 -3.20
C ASP A 100 0.14 -12.61 -2.66
N ARG A 101 1.19 -12.50 -3.49
CA ARG A 101 2.58 -12.72 -3.07
C ARG A 101 3.16 -11.48 -2.38
N LEU A 102 2.82 -10.29 -2.87
CA LEU A 102 3.34 -9.01 -2.37
C LEU A 102 2.75 -8.61 -1.02
N LYS A 103 1.49 -8.96 -0.75
CA LYS A 103 0.81 -8.65 0.51
C LYS A 103 1.26 -9.53 1.69
N MET A 104 2.01 -10.59 1.42
CA MET A 104 2.62 -11.39 2.47
C MET A 104 3.72 -10.57 3.14
N SER A 105 3.56 -10.23 4.42
CA SER A 105 4.66 -9.65 5.19
C SER A 105 5.84 -10.63 5.20
N PRO A 106 7.09 -10.19 5.01
CA PRO A 106 8.23 -11.08 5.19
C PRO A 106 8.40 -11.35 6.68
N LEU A 107 7.70 -12.36 7.19
CA LEU A 107 7.92 -12.82 8.56
C LEU A 107 7.75 -14.33 8.70
N GLU A 108 8.54 -15.09 7.94
CA GLU A 108 8.99 -16.40 8.40
C GLU A 108 10.33 -16.74 7.75
N GLY A 109 11.34 -15.94 8.11
CA GLY A 109 12.76 -16.24 7.91
C GLY A 109 13.24 -16.31 6.46
N TYR A 110 14.06 -15.36 6.05
CA TYR A 110 14.83 -15.51 4.83
C TYR A 110 16.07 -16.36 5.11
N THR A 111 16.36 -17.27 4.18
CA THR A 111 17.50 -18.18 4.26
C THR A 111 18.78 -17.42 3.95
N VAL A 112 19.63 -17.20 4.95
CA VAL A 112 20.97 -16.64 4.74
C VAL A 112 21.92 -17.79 4.48
N ARG A 113 22.58 -17.77 3.34
CA ARG A 113 23.70 -18.66 3.07
C ARG A 113 24.98 -17.99 3.54
N THR A 114 25.61 -18.53 4.57
CA THR A 114 26.94 -18.10 5.02
C THR A 114 27.92 -19.21 4.72
N ALA A 115 29.06 -18.89 4.13
CA ALA A 115 30.16 -19.83 4.03
C ALA A 115 30.61 -20.22 5.46
N GLY A 116 30.59 -21.52 5.78
CA GLY A 116 31.02 -22.01 7.08
C GLY A 116 32.44 -21.55 7.38
N ALA A 117 32.65 -20.92 8.54
CA ALA A 117 33.99 -20.57 8.99
C ALA A 117 34.76 -21.86 9.29
N MET A 118 35.73 -22.21 8.45
CA MET A 118 36.63 -23.32 8.74
C MET A 118 37.42 -22.99 10.01
N SER A 119 37.33 -23.90 10.99
CA SER A 119 38.12 -23.84 12.21
C SER A 119 39.61 -23.83 11.85
N GLN A 120 40.35 -22.80 12.29
CA GLN A 120 41.77 -22.64 11.99
C GLN A 120 42.58 -23.84 12.49
N GLY A 121 43.33 -24.46 11.59
CA GLY A 121 44.33 -25.47 11.89
C GLY A 121 45.50 -25.39 10.91
N SER A 122 46.53 -24.63 11.30
CA SER A 122 47.96 -24.67 10.94
C SER A 122 48.43 -24.69 9.47
N GLU A 123 49.41 -23.82 9.24
CA GLU A 123 50.20 -23.46 8.06
C GLU A 123 50.79 -24.61 7.19
N GLN A 124 50.75 -24.45 5.86
CA GLN A 124 51.88 -24.47 4.88
C GLN A 124 51.43 -24.95 3.47
N ASP A 125 51.49 -24.02 2.50
CA ASP A 125 51.57 -24.09 1.01
C ASP A 125 50.78 -25.13 0.16
N PRO A 126 50.45 -24.78 -1.12
CA PRO A 126 49.22 -25.23 -1.79
C PRO A 126 49.41 -26.46 -2.69
N PRO A 127 48.34 -27.24 -2.92
CA PRO A 127 47.88 -27.41 -4.30
C PRO A 127 46.35 -27.34 -4.45
N MET A 128 45.96 -27.04 -5.69
CA MET A 128 44.59 -26.94 -6.21
C MET A 128 43.61 -27.99 -5.65
N ALA A 129 42.56 -27.52 -4.99
CA ALA A 129 41.27 -28.19 -4.94
C ALA A 129 40.18 -27.11 -4.94
N GLN A 130 39.21 -27.22 -5.84
CA GLN A 130 37.96 -26.47 -5.74
C GLN A 130 37.33 -26.85 -4.39
N GLN A 131 37.54 -26.02 -3.38
CA GLN A 131 36.78 -26.13 -2.14
C GLN A 131 35.40 -25.55 -2.45
N ASP A 132 34.47 -26.44 -2.79
CA ASP A 132 33.05 -26.14 -2.69
C ASP A 132 32.79 -25.77 -1.23
N ALA A 133 32.76 -24.48 -0.94
CA ALA A 133 32.36 -23.98 0.37
C ALA A 133 30.91 -24.45 0.57
N GLU A 134 30.71 -25.41 1.48
CA GLU A 134 29.38 -25.89 1.84
C GLU A 134 28.58 -24.70 2.38
N LEU A 135 27.62 -24.24 1.58
CA LEU A 135 26.78 -23.10 1.89
C LEU A 135 25.77 -23.53 2.95
N GLU A 136 26.10 -23.30 4.23
CA GLU A 136 25.15 -23.51 5.30
C GLU A 136 24.03 -22.46 5.22
N SER A 137 22.81 -22.95 5.07
CA SER A 137 21.58 -22.15 5.15
C SER A 137 21.15 -21.99 6.60
N LYS A 138 21.28 -20.79 7.17
CA LYS A 138 20.77 -20.46 8.51
C LYS A 138 19.66 -19.40 8.41
N LEU A 139 18.61 -19.59 9.19
CA LEU A 139 17.52 -18.63 9.36
C LEU A 139 18.01 -17.51 10.30
N CYS A 140 18.12 -16.28 9.78
CA CYS A 140 18.50 -15.13 10.59
C CYS A 140 17.25 -14.58 11.31
N SER A 141 17.21 -14.71 12.63
CA SER A 141 16.12 -14.16 13.47
C SER A 141 16.48 -12.81 14.11
N SER A 142 17.72 -12.32 13.95
CA SER A 142 18.24 -11.23 14.78
C SER A 142 18.17 -9.83 14.16
N CYS A 143 18.13 -9.66 12.83
CA CYS A 143 18.16 -8.34 12.20
C CYS A 143 16.91 -8.10 11.34
N LYS A 144 15.85 -7.59 11.97
CA LYS A 144 14.57 -7.35 11.29
C LYS A 144 14.59 -6.24 10.21
N ASN A 145 15.69 -5.48 10.06
CA ASN A 145 15.79 -4.31 9.15
C ASN A 145 17.22 -4.04 8.60
N CYS A 146 17.95 -5.03 8.08
CA CYS A 146 19.27 -4.79 7.47
C CYS A 146 19.21 -4.81 5.93
N HIS A 147 19.43 -3.65 5.29
CA HIS A 147 19.43 -3.51 3.82
C HIS A 147 20.58 -4.24 3.09
N LEU A 148 21.65 -4.61 3.82
CA LEU A 148 22.76 -5.40 3.27
C LEU A 148 22.37 -6.87 3.07
N CYS A 149 21.40 -7.39 3.83
CA CYS A 149 20.93 -8.77 3.71
C CYS A 149 19.92 -8.97 2.57
N SER A 150 19.26 -7.90 2.12
CA SER A 150 18.20 -7.96 1.10
C SER A 150 18.69 -7.78 -0.34
N SER A 151 19.99 -7.60 -0.58
CA SER A 151 20.53 -7.09 -1.86
C SER A 151 21.55 -7.98 -2.57
N HIS A 152 21.63 -9.28 -2.25
CA HIS A 152 22.41 -10.23 -3.08
C HIS A 152 21.49 -11.03 -4.01
N PRO A 153 21.59 -10.85 -5.35
CA PRO A 153 20.81 -11.61 -6.30
C PRO A 153 21.28 -13.06 -6.36
N VAL A 154 20.32 -13.99 -6.39
CA VAL A 154 20.54 -15.39 -6.75
C VAL A 154 20.79 -15.43 -8.26
N SER A 155 22.04 -15.61 -8.68
CA SER A 155 22.33 -16.06 -10.04
C SER A 155 21.96 -17.54 -10.13
N VAL A 156 21.04 -17.85 -11.06
CA VAL A 156 20.63 -19.21 -11.44
C VAL A 156 21.76 -19.92 -12.17
#